data_AF-A0A1F9U4S1-F1
#
_entry.id   AF-A0A1F9U4S1-F1
#
_cell.length_a   1.000
_cell.length_b   1.000
_cell.length_c   1.000
_cell.angle_alpha   90.00
_cell.angle_beta   90.00
_cell.angle_gamma   90.00
#
_symmetry.space_group_name_H-M   'P 1'
#
loop_
_entity.id
_entity.type
_entity.pdbx_description
1 polymer ?
#
loop_
_entity_poly.entity_id
_entity_poly.type
_entity_poly.pdbx_seq_one_letter_code
_entity_poly.pdbx_strand_id
1 'polypeptide(L)' 'MVYVDGNPKNKKQIKEWLAAGKVVTVFQPGGYFPANVQDGKVFLEGPHYPAPHKWYAQAVVRGGVIVPGSFK' A
#
# COMPACT_ATOMS: atom_id res chain seq x y z
N MET A 1 -4.34 -6.64 -6.55
CA MET A 1 -3.59 -5.50 -5.98
C MET A 1 -3.35 -5.74 -4.49
N VAL A 2 -2.49 -4.94 -3.88
CA VAL A 2 -2.23 -4.93 -2.44
C VAL A 2 -2.85 -3.68 -1.80
N TYR A 3 -3.04 -3.70 -0.48
CA TYR A 3 -3.59 -2.59 0.29
C TYR A 3 -2.54 -2.07 1.25
N VAL A 4 -2.71 -0.82 1.66
CA VAL A 4 -1.88 -0.20 2.71
C VAL A 4 -2.53 -0.44 4.06
N ASP A 5 -1.73 -0.87 5.04
CA ASP A 5 -2.19 -0.98 6.42
C ASP A 5 -2.66 0.38 6.95
N GLY A 6 -3.74 0.38 7.73
CA GLY A 6 -4.39 1.61 8.20
C GLY A 6 -5.38 2.23 7.21
N ASN A 7 -5.64 1.59 6.06
CA ASN A 7 -6.73 1.88 5.14
C ASN A 7 -6.86 3.37 4.74
N PRO A 8 -5.83 3.97 4.10
CA PRO A 8 -5.83 5.39 3.82
C PRO A 8 -6.95 5.77 2.85
N LYS A 9 -7.63 6.88 3.16
CA LYS A 9 -8.81 7.35 2.41
C LYS A 9 -8.44 7.85 1.00
N ASN A 10 -7.21 8.30 0.82
CA ASN A 10 -6.68 8.84 -0.43
C ASN A 10 -5.16 8.70 -0.50
N LYS A 11 -4.60 8.93 -1.69
CA LYS A 11 -3.14 8.89 -1.94
C LYS A 11 -2.34 9.92 -1.13
N LYS A 12 -2.94 11.06 -0.78
CA LYS A 12 -2.26 12.15 -0.07
C LYS A 12 -1.84 11.70 1.32
N GLN A 13 -2.72 10.98 2.02
CA GLN A 13 -2.45 10.43 3.35
C GLN A 13 -1.21 9.50 3.36
N ILE A 14 -1.04 8.68 2.33
CA ILE A 14 0.15 7.82 2.18
C ILE A 14 1.41 8.66 2.00
N LYS A 15 1.36 9.67 1.14
CA LYS A 15 2.49 10.58 0.91
C LYS A 15 2.88 11.34 2.19
N GLU A 16 1.90 11.78 2.97
CA GLU A 16 2.12 12.44 4.27
C GLU A 16 2.78 11.48 5.28
N TRP A 17 2.36 10.22 5.35
CA TRP A 17 2.99 9.23 6.22
C TRP A 17 4.44 8.96 5.82
N LEU A 18 4.71 8.78 4.52
CA LEU A 18 6.06 8.59 4.01
C LEU A 18 6.95 9.81 4.26
N ALA A 19 6.42 11.03 4.06
CA ALA A 19 7.14 12.28 4.32
C ALA A 19 7.42 12.48 5.83
N ALA A 20 6.54 11.99 6.69
CA ALA A 20 6.74 11.98 8.14
C ALA A 20 7.69 10.86 8.63
N GLY A 21 8.28 10.09 7.72
CA GLY A 21 9.19 8.98 8.07
C GLY A 21 8.49 7.76 8.67
N LYS A 22 7.16 7.66 8.54
CA LYS A 22 6.42 6.48 9.02
C LYS A 22 6.71 5.28 8.14
N VAL A 23 6.83 4.12 8.78
CA VAL A 23 6.85 2.82 8.09
C VAL A 23 5.43 2.56 7.56
N VAL A 24 5.31 2.43 6.24
CA VAL A 24 4.04 2.14 5.58
C VAL A 24 4.09 0.72 5.03
N THR A 25 3.40 -0.20 5.71
CA THR A 25 3.32 -1.61 5.32
C THR A 25 2.15 -1.88 4.38
N VAL A 26 2.27 -2.98 3.64
CA VAL A 26 1.25 -3.45 2.71
C VAL A 26 0.88 -4.89 2.97
N PHE A 27 -0.36 -5.23 2.64
CA PHE A 27 -0.87 -6.60 2.75
C PHE A 27 -1.74 -6.95 1.55
N GLN A 28 -1.95 -8.25 1.35
CA GLN A 28 -2.91 -8.76 0.40
C GLN A 28 -4.09 -9.40 1.13
N PRO A 29 -5.33 -8.93 0.94
CA PRO A 29 -6.49 -9.55 1.54
C PRO A 29 -6.82 -10.88 0.87
N GLY A 30 -7.41 -11.80 1.65
CA GLY A 30 -8.08 -12.98 1.12
C GLY A 30 -7.23 -14.25 0.99
N GLY A 31 -5.94 -14.26 1.35
CA GLY A 31 -5.15 -15.49 1.54
C GLY A 31 -4.93 -16.39 0.31
N TYR A 32 -5.43 -16.00 -0.87
CA TYR A 32 -5.30 -16.78 -2.13
C TYR A 32 -3.89 -16.75 -2.74
N PHE A 33 -3.04 -15.84 -2.27
CA PHE A 33 -1.66 -15.65 -2.71
C PHE A 33 -0.77 -15.65 -1.46
N PRO A 34 0.57 -15.80 -1.60
CA PRO A 34 1.47 -15.80 -0.46
C PRO A 34 1.13 -14.64 0.48
N ALA A 35 0.99 -14.93 1.78
CA ALA A 35 0.63 -13.91 2.79
C ALA A 35 1.60 -12.72 2.79
N ASN A 36 2.82 -12.95 2.31
CA ASN A 36 3.86 -11.95 2.18
C ASN A 36 3.81 -11.33 0.78
N VAL A 37 3.56 -10.01 0.73
CA VAL A 37 3.78 -9.21 -0.48
C VAL A 37 5.26 -9.31 -0.85
N GLN A 38 5.54 -9.79 -2.05
CA GLN A 38 6.91 -9.93 -2.54
C GLN A 38 7.56 -8.56 -2.77
N ASP A 39 8.88 -8.52 -2.59
CA ASP A 39 9.68 -7.35 -2.92
C ASP A 39 9.57 -7.00 -4.41
N GLY A 40 9.58 -5.70 -4.72
CA GLY A 40 9.53 -5.19 -6.07
C GLY A 40 8.35 -4.26 -6.32
N LYS A 41 8.00 -4.09 -7.59
CA LYS A 41 6.93 -3.18 -8.00
C LYS A 41 5.57 -3.79 -7.67
N VAL A 42 4.75 -3.04 -6.94
CA VAL A 42 3.38 -3.42 -6.59
C VAL A 42 2.38 -2.39 -7.09
N PHE A 43 1.15 -2.84 -7.29
CA PHE A 43 -0.01 -1.99 -7.55
C PHE A 43 -0.89 -1.97 -6.29
N LEU A 44 -1.12 -0.77 -5.78
CA LEU A 44 -1.91 -0.52 -4.58
C LEU A 44 -3.29 -0.02 -4.94
N GLU A 45 -4.26 -0.39 -4.12
CA GLU A 45 -5.60 0.14 -4.19
C GLU A 45 -6.11 0.49 -2.79
N GLY A 46 -7.07 1.40 -2.74
CA GLY A 46 -7.78 1.67 -1.51
C GLY A 46 -8.91 2.68 -1.68
N PRO A 47 -9.68 2.95 -0.61
CA PRO A 47 -9.73 2.17 0.63
C PRO A 47 -10.13 0.71 0.38
N HIS A 48 -10.07 -0.16 1.39
CA HIS A 48 -10.74 -1.47 1.37
C HIS A 48 -12.23 -1.33 1.74
N TYR A 49 -12.98 -2.45 1.71
CA TYR A 49 -14.39 -2.52 2.13
C TYR A 49 -14.64 -1.76 3.45
N PRO A 50 -15.74 -0.99 3.61
CA PRO A 50 -16.97 -0.94 2.80
C PRO A 50 -16.98 0.07 1.64
N ALA A 51 -15.91 0.84 1.45
CA ALA A 51 -15.84 1.85 0.40
C ALA A 51 -14.64 1.61 -0.52
N PRO A 52 -14.59 0.44 -1.20
CA PRO A 52 -13.38 -0.01 -1.87
C PRO A 52 -13.00 0.83 -3.09
N HIS A 53 -11.71 0.78 -3.47
CA HIS A 53 -11.23 1.11 -4.82
C HIS A 53 -11.42 2.55 -5.29
N LYS A 54 -11.38 3.53 -4.36
CA LYS A 54 -11.46 4.96 -4.71
C LYS A 54 -10.17 5.54 -5.28
N TRP A 55 -9.05 4.87 -5.08
CA TRP A 55 -7.75 5.27 -5.62
C TRP A 55 -6.89 4.05 -5.95
N TYR A 56 -6.01 4.24 -6.95
CA TYR A 56 -5.02 3.26 -7.40
C TYR A 56 -3.65 3.90 -7.51
N ALA A 57 -2.60 3.24 -7.03
CA ALA A 57 -1.24 3.74 -7.05
C ALA A 57 -0.26 2.61 -7.40
N GLN A 58 1.00 2.97 -7.63
CA GLN A 58 2.09 2.00 -7.71
C GLN A 58 3.22 2.40 -6.75
N ALA A 59 3.95 1.42 -6.24
CA ALA A 59 5.13 1.66 -5.43
C ALA A 59 6.13 0.51 -5.57
N VAL A 60 7.32 0.70 -5.01
CA VAL A 60 8.26 -0.39 -4.76
C VAL A 60 8.13 -0.79 -3.29
N VAL A 61 8.03 -2.09 -3.04
CA VAL A 61 7.99 -2.68 -1.70
C VAL A 61 9.30 -3.44 -1.45
N ARG A 62 9.82 -3.34 -0.22
CA ARG A 62 10.90 -4.20 0.29
C ARG A 62 10.58 -4.62 1.71
N GLY A 63 10.63 -5.93 1.99
CA GLY A 63 10.29 -6.49 3.29
C GLY A 63 8.87 -6.12 3.74
N GLY A 64 7.91 -6.03 2.80
CA GLY A 64 6.53 -5.62 3.10
C GLY A 64 6.32 -4.11 3.35
N VAL A 65 7.36 -3.28 3.23
CA VAL A 65 7.30 -1.82 3.44
C VAL A 65 7.44 -1.07 2.12
N ILE A 66 6.66 0.00 1.93
CA ILE A 66 6.81 0.91 0.79
C ILE A 66 8.13 1.67 0.90
N VAL A 67 8.95 1.59 -0.17
CA VAL A 67 10.19 2.38 -0.29
C VAL A 67 9.83 3.86 -0.46
N PRO A 68 10.30 4.77 0.42
CA PRO A 68 10.06 6.21 0.29
C PRO A 68 10.48 6.74 -1.08
N GLY A 69 9.69 7.66 -1.65
CA GLY A 69 9.92 8.22 -2.98
C GLY A 69 9.52 7.33 -4.17
N SER A 70 9.18 6.05 -3.94
CA SER A 70 8.73 5.15 -5.01
C SER A 70 7.22 5.24 -5.31
N PHE A 71 6.44 5.81 -4.39
CA PHE A 71 4.98 5.88 -4.46
C PHE A 71 4.49 6.89 -5.52
N LYS A 72 3.72 6.41 -6.51
CA LYS A 72 3.17 7.20 -7.62
C LYS A 72 1.66 7.00 -7.78
#